data_AF-A0A2J6R0I4-F1
#
_entry.id   AF-A0A2J6R0I4-F1
#
_cell.length_a   1.000
_cell.length_b   1.000
_cell.length_c   1.000
_cell.angle_alpha   90.00
_cell.angle_beta   90.00
_cell.angle_gamma   90.00
#
_symmetry.space_group_name_H-M   'P 1'
#
loop_
_entity.id
_entity.type
_entity.pdbx_description
1 polymer ?
#
loop_
_entity_poly.entity_id
_entity_poly.type
_entity_poly.pdbx_seq_one_letter_code
_entity_poly.pdbx_strand_id
1 'polypeptide(L)'
;HVGRFLWVSFQVDDLCKAESDFEIRQALVNLPRSLSEAYDRLFSQIGDNEQIKYISKMFKWILSARRPLTLNELAEAIAFDVDDTSWDARKIPTMSRLLQVCKRLIEFDEESQTVKFSHYTVQQYLLSHLSARKEFRFTKRDANNTIGELCVTYLSFSDFE
;
A
#
# COMPACT_ATOMS: atom_id res chain seq x y z
N HIS A 1 -10.49 20.29 -6.60
CA HIS A 1 -10.66 19.92 -8.03
C HIS A 1 -9.92 18.63 -8.42
N VAL A 2 -8.81 18.26 -7.77
CA VAL A 2 -7.94 17.14 -8.18
C VAL A 2 -8.52 15.73 -7.97
N GLY A 3 -9.27 15.48 -6.88
CA GLY A 3 -9.84 14.14 -6.60
C GLY A 3 -10.96 13.66 -7.54
N ARG A 4 -11.61 14.56 -8.29
CA ARG A 4 -12.68 14.20 -9.24
C ARG A 4 -12.15 13.56 -10.52
N PHE A 5 -10.97 13.97 -10.98
CA PHE A 5 -10.34 13.40 -12.18
C PHE A 5 -9.83 11.98 -11.93
N LEU A 6 -9.29 11.70 -10.74
CA LEU A 6 -8.86 10.35 -10.35
C LEU A 6 -10.05 9.37 -10.22
N TRP A 7 -11.18 9.85 -9.69
CA TRP A 7 -12.40 9.03 -9.65
C TRP A 7 -12.92 8.69 -11.05
N VAL A 8 -12.92 9.65 -11.98
CA VAL A 8 -13.30 9.40 -13.39
C VAL A 8 -12.32 8.43 -14.06
N SER A 9 -11.00 8.53 -13.80
CA SER A 9 -10.04 7.58 -14.35
C SER A 9 -10.26 6.16 -13.80
N PHE A 10 -10.65 6.01 -12.53
CA PHE A 10 -11.05 4.72 -11.97
C PHE A 10 -12.23 4.10 -12.74
N GLN A 11 -13.24 4.91 -13.10
CA GLN A 11 -14.40 4.45 -13.88
C GLN A 11 -14.05 4.07 -15.31
N VAL A 12 -13.21 4.87 -15.98
CA VAL A 12 -12.75 4.60 -17.35
C VAL A 12 -11.92 3.31 -17.40
N ASP A 13 -11.01 3.11 -16.44
CA ASP A 13 -10.19 1.90 -16.37
C ASP A 13 -11.03 0.63 -16.17
N ASP A 14 -12.08 0.69 -15.35
CA ASP A 14 -12.96 -0.46 -15.11
C ASP A 14 -13.75 -0.83 -16.38
N LEU A 15 -14.08 0.15 -17.23
CA LEU A 15 -14.68 -0.07 -18.55
C LEU A 15 -13.67 -0.64 -19.56
N CYS A 16 -12.41 -0.17 -19.52
CA CYS A 16 -11.36 -0.66 -20.41
C CYS A 16 -10.95 -2.12 -20.14
N LYS A 17 -11.27 -2.68 -18.98
CA LYS A 17 -10.98 -4.08 -18.63
C LYS A 17 -12.05 -5.07 -19.10
N ALA A 18 -13.22 -4.59 -19.53
CA ALA A 18 -14.28 -5.45 -20.02
C ALA A 18 -13.96 -5.91 -21.45
N GLU A 19 -14.02 -7.21 -21.70
CA GLU A 19 -13.70 -7.82 -23.00
C GLU A 19 -14.95 -8.10 -23.85
N SER A 20 -16.15 -7.90 -23.28
CA SER A 20 -17.43 -8.11 -23.96
C SER A 20 -18.48 -7.06 -23.62
N ASP A 21 -19.48 -6.87 -24.49
CA ASP A 21 -20.63 -6.01 -24.25
C ASP A 21 -21.38 -6.35 -22.95
N PHE A 22 -21.40 -7.64 -22.59
CA PHE A 22 -21.98 -8.11 -21.32
C PHE A 22 -21.19 -7.58 -20.12
N GLU A 23 -19.86 -7.71 -20.15
CA GLU A 23 -18.97 -7.20 -19.10
C GLU A 23 -18.94 -5.67 -19.06
N ILE A 24 -19.04 -4.98 -20.20
CA ILE A 24 -19.15 -3.51 -20.26
C ILE A 24 -20.42 -3.08 -19.55
N ARG A 25 -21.57 -3.71 -19.85
CA ARG A 25 -22.84 -3.40 -19.16
C ARG A 25 -22.77 -3.72 -17.67
N GLN A 26 -22.10 -4.80 -17.29
CA GLN A 26 -21.91 -5.15 -15.88
C GLN A 26 -20.99 -4.14 -15.16
N ALA A 27 -19.91 -3.70 -15.80
CA ALA A 27 -19.00 -2.68 -15.29
C ALA A 27 -19.70 -1.33 -15.14
N LEU A 28 -20.54 -0.93 -16.11
CA LEU A 28 -21.36 0.29 -16.06
C LEU A 28 -22.32 0.30 -14.85
N VAL A 29 -22.96 -0.84 -14.56
CA VAL A 29 -23.85 -0.99 -13.38
C VAL A 29 -23.05 -0.92 -12.09
N ASN A 30 -21.84 -1.46 -12.10
CA ASN A 30 -20.96 -1.57 -10.96
C ASN A 30 -19.92 -0.46 -10.91
N LEU A 31 -20.08 0.72 -11.52
CA LEU A 31 -19.07 1.78 -11.37
C LEU A 31 -18.99 2.27 -9.92
N PRO A 32 -17.78 2.58 -9.38
CA PRO A 32 -17.68 3.14 -8.04
C PRO A 32 -18.37 4.50 -8.00
N ARG A 33 -19.27 4.68 -7.02
CA ARG A 33 -20.10 5.89 -6.85
C ARG A 33 -19.35 7.00 -6.10
N SER A 34 -18.21 6.67 -5.50
CA SER A 34 -17.33 7.61 -4.83
C SER A 34 -15.86 7.17 -4.93
N LEU A 35 -14.95 8.09 -4.62
CA LEU A 35 -13.51 7.79 -4.55
C LEU A 35 -13.20 6.78 -3.44
N SER A 36 -13.91 6.84 -2.31
CA SER A 36 -13.77 5.86 -1.23
C SER A 36 -14.18 4.45 -1.67
N GLU A 37 -15.27 4.32 -2.42
CA GLU A 37 -15.70 3.03 -2.96
C GLU A 37 -14.71 2.49 -4.01
N ALA A 38 -14.12 3.37 -4.83
CA ALA A 38 -13.05 2.98 -5.74
C ALA A 38 -11.85 2.42 -4.97
N TYR A 39 -11.45 3.08 -3.87
CA TYR A 39 -10.40 2.55 -3.00
C TYR A 39 -10.81 1.25 -2.32
N ASP A 40 -12.02 1.13 -1.77
CA ASP A 40 -12.50 -0.12 -1.14
C ASP A 40 -12.30 -1.33 -2.07
N ARG A 41 -12.56 -1.16 -3.37
CA ARG A 41 -12.34 -2.21 -4.38
C ARG A 41 -10.87 -2.49 -4.65
N LEU A 42 -10.01 -1.47 -4.70
CA LEU A 42 -8.57 -1.67 -4.86
C LEU A 42 -7.98 -2.42 -3.67
N PHE A 43 -8.38 -2.04 -2.45
CA PHE A 43 -7.90 -2.67 -1.23
C PHE A 43 -8.49 -4.08 -1.03
N SER A 44 -9.68 -4.37 -1.55
CA SER A 44 -10.26 -5.73 -1.54
C SER A 44 -9.59 -6.69 -2.52
N GLN A 45 -8.96 -6.18 -3.59
CA GLN A 45 -8.17 -6.96 -4.54
C GLN A 45 -6.81 -7.42 -3.99
N ILE A 46 -6.35 -6.83 -2.88
CA ILE A 46 -5.14 -7.30 -2.21
C ILE A 46 -5.37 -8.73 -1.72
N GLY A 47 -4.44 -9.64 -2.03
CA GLY A 47 -4.63 -11.09 -1.93
C GLY A 47 -4.71 -11.66 -0.51
N ASP A 48 -3.92 -12.70 -0.26
CA ASP A 48 -3.92 -13.47 0.98
C ASP A 48 -3.42 -12.68 2.22
N ASN A 49 -3.56 -13.29 3.40
CA ASN A 49 -3.20 -12.67 4.68
C ASN A 49 -1.72 -12.25 4.76
N GLU A 50 -0.82 -13.00 4.11
CA GLU A 50 0.62 -12.67 4.09
C GLU A 50 0.87 -11.41 3.27
N GLN A 51 0.28 -11.29 2.08
CA GLN A 51 0.36 -10.08 1.26
C GLN A 51 -0.22 -8.87 2.01
N ILE A 52 -1.35 -9.03 2.70
CA ILE A 52 -1.96 -7.97 3.50
C ILE A 52 -0.99 -7.49 4.60
N LYS A 53 -0.29 -8.41 5.28
CA LYS A 53 0.70 -8.05 6.31
C LYS A 53 1.82 -7.18 5.75
N TYR A 54 2.44 -7.59 4.64
CA TYR A 54 3.51 -6.82 4.00
C TYR A 54 3.01 -5.47 3.49
N ILE A 55 1.85 -5.43 2.84
CA ILE A 55 1.28 -4.20 2.27
C ILE A 55 0.88 -3.21 3.37
N SER A 56 0.34 -3.71 4.49
CA SER A 56 0.00 -2.85 5.64
C SER A 56 1.25 -2.21 6.24
N LYS A 57 2.33 -2.99 6.46
CA LYS A 57 3.63 -2.44 6.89
C LYS A 57 4.18 -1.44 5.87
N MET A 58 4.14 -1.77 4.59
CA MET A 58 4.61 -0.91 3.50
C MET A 58 3.88 0.44 3.51
N PHE A 59 2.55 0.45 3.63
CA PHE A 59 1.79 1.70 3.70
C PHE A 59 2.13 2.52 4.95
N LYS A 60 2.33 1.88 6.10
CA LYS A 60 2.81 2.59 7.30
C LYS A 60 4.17 3.24 7.04
N TRP A 61 5.12 2.51 6.44
CA TRP A 61 6.45 3.03 6.12
C TRP A 61 6.40 4.23 5.18
N ILE A 62 5.67 4.11 4.07
CA ILE A 62 5.50 5.21 3.11
C ILE A 62 4.83 6.43 3.76
N LEU A 63 3.86 6.21 4.67
CA LEU A 63 3.14 7.28 5.35
C LEU A 63 3.99 8.05 6.37
N SER A 64 4.84 7.35 7.11
CA SER A 64 5.53 7.89 8.28
C SER A 64 6.99 8.25 8.03
N ALA A 65 7.60 7.74 6.95
CA ALA A 65 8.97 8.05 6.61
C ALA A 65 9.16 9.56 6.39
N ARG A 66 10.27 10.10 6.91
CA ARG A 66 10.59 11.54 6.79
C ARG A 66 10.99 11.95 5.37
N ARG A 67 11.46 10.99 4.58
CA ARG A 67 11.77 11.12 3.16
C ARG A 67 11.22 9.90 2.43
N PRO A 68 11.03 9.97 1.10
CA PRO A 68 10.78 8.77 0.29
C PRO A 68 11.85 7.71 0.56
N LEU A 69 11.40 6.46 0.70
CA LEU A 69 12.27 5.30 0.86
C LEU A 69 12.61 4.74 -0.52
N THR A 70 13.84 4.27 -0.68
CA THR A 70 14.19 3.47 -1.86
C THR A 70 13.45 2.13 -1.81
N LEU A 71 13.31 1.46 -2.96
CA LEU A 71 12.67 0.15 -3.02
C LEU A 71 13.38 -0.88 -2.12
N ASN A 72 14.71 -0.84 -2.05
CA ASN A 72 15.51 -1.75 -1.22
C ASN A 72 15.34 -1.46 0.27
N GLU A 73 15.42 -0.18 0.68
CA GLU A 73 15.16 0.21 2.07
C GLU A 73 13.77 -0.24 2.53
N LEU A 74 12.77 -0.05 1.67
CA LEU A 74 11.40 -0.47 1.98
C LEU A 74 11.29 -2.00 2.07
N ALA A 75 11.96 -2.74 1.20
CA ALA A 75 11.96 -4.20 1.21
C ALA A 75 12.55 -4.76 2.51
N GLU A 76 13.66 -4.18 2.98
CA GLU A 76 14.27 -4.56 4.24
C GLU A 76 13.38 -4.18 5.44
N ALA A 77 12.83 -2.97 5.41
CA ALA A 77 12.03 -2.43 6.50
C ALA A 77 10.70 -3.19 6.76
N ILE A 78 10.21 -3.95 5.77
CA ILE A 78 9.01 -4.79 5.92
C ILE A 78 9.32 -6.27 6.18
N ALA A 79 10.60 -6.68 6.15
CA ALA A 79 11.04 -8.07 6.23
C ALA A 79 11.02 -8.66 7.65
N PHE A 80 10.89 -7.83 8.69
CA PHE A 80 10.96 -8.25 10.09
C PHE A 80 9.79 -7.70 10.91
N ASP A 81 9.53 -8.32 12.05
CA ASP A 81 8.55 -7.90 13.05
C ASP A 81 9.24 -7.47 14.36
N VAL A 82 8.48 -6.83 15.25
CA VAL A 82 9.00 -6.35 16.55
C VAL A 82 9.52 -7.48 17.45
N ASP A 83 9.04 -8.71 17.23
CA ASP A 83 9.43 -9.91 17.98
C ASP A 83 10.69 -10.59 17.43
N ASP A 84 11.21 -10.14 16.28
CA ASP A 84 12.45 -10.65 15.74
C ASP A 84 13.65 -10.18 16.58
N THR A 85 14.63 -11.06 16.77
CA THR A 85 15.84 -10.79 17.57
C THR A 85 17.11 -10.65 16.74
N SER A 86 17.05 -11.02 15.47
CA SER A 86 18.16 -10.97 14.52
C SER A 86 17.64 -10.69 13.11
N TRP A 87 18.52 -10.16 12.29
CA TRP A 87 18.28 -9.91 10.89
C TRP A 87 18.30 -11.22 10.08
N ASP A 88 17.28 -11.42 9.23
CA ASP A 88 17.23 -12.56 8.33
C ASP A 88 16.86 -12.11 6.91
N ALA A 89 17.87 -11.98 6.05
CA ALA A 89 17.71 -11.60 4.65
C ALA A 89 16.78 -12.55 3.87
N ARG A 90 16.56 -13.79 4.33
CA ARG A 90 15.63 -14.74 3.69
C ARG A 90 14.17 -14.34 3.87
N LYS A 91 13.87 -13.44 4.81
CA LYS A 91 12.52 -12.90 5.04
C LYS A 91 12.19 -11.69 4.15
N ILE A 92 13.14 -11.20 3.35
CA ILE A 92 12.88 -10.08 2.42
C ILE A 92 11.85 -10.52 1.37
N PRO A 93 10.70 -9.83 1.27
CA PRO A 93 9.66 -10.23 0.33
C PRO A 93 10.03 -9.86 -1.10
N THR A 94 9.43 -10.58 -2.06
CA THR A 94 9.53 -10.24 -3.48
C THR A 94 8.73 -8.97 -3.79
N MET A 95 9.42 -7.83 -3.89
CA MET A 95 8.80 -6.52 -4.08
C MET A 95 8.00 -6.39 -5.38
N SER A 96 8.40 -7.06 -6.46
CA SER A 96 7.69 -6.98 -7.76
C SER A 96 6.22 -7.41 -7.63
N ARG A 97 5.94 -8.44 -6.84
CA ARG A 97 4.58 -8.92 -6.59
C ARG A 97 3.76 -7.94 -5.75
N LEU A 98 4.38 -7.34 -4.72
CA LEU A 98 3.73 -6.33 -3.89
C LEU A 98 3.41 -5.06 -4.69
N LEU A 99 4.36 -4.59 -5.52
CA LEU A 99 4.16 -3.45 -6.41
C LEU A 99 3.08 -3.71 -7.46
N GLN A 100 3.02 -4.92 -8.02
CA GLN A 100 1.99 -5.28 -8.99
C GLN A 100 0.58 -5.21 -8.38
N VAL A 101 0.41 -5.75 -7.17
CA VAL A 101 -0.87 -5.69 -6.44
C VAL A 101 -1.22 -4.25 -6.06
N CYS A 102 -0.22 -3.45 -5.67
CA CYS A 102 -0.40 -2.07 -5.26
C CYS A 102 -0.24 -1.03 -6.39
N LYS A 103 -0.21 -1.42 -7.67
CA LYS A 103 0.14 -0.54 -8.80
C LYS A 103 -0.71 0.74 -8.91
N ARG A 104 -1.95 0.72 -8.40
CA ARG A 104 -2.88 1.87 -8.40
C ARG A 104 -2.90 2.66 -7.08
N LEU A 105 -2.14 2.19 -6.09
CA LEU A 105 -2.05 2.76 -4.75
C LEU A 105 -0.67 3.38 -4.53
N ILE A 106 0.37 2.76 -5.10
CA ILE A 106 1.76 3.13 -4.98
C ILE A 106 2.35 3.40 -6.36
N GLU A 107 3.27 4.35 -6.43
CA GLU A 107 4.10 4.66 -7.58
C GLU A 107 5.57 4.37 -7.23
N PHE A 108 6.27 3.71 -8.14
CA PHE A 108 7.72 3.53 -8.11
C PHE A 108 8.34 4.50 -9.10
N ASP A 109 9.24 5.33 -8.60
CA ASP A 109 9.94 6.35 -9.37
C ASP A 109 11.29 5.78 -9.83
N GLU A 110 11.43 5.50 -11.13
CA GLU A 110 12.61 4.83 -11.69
C GLU A 110 13.88 5.70 -11.63
N GLU A 111 13.75 7.03 -11.65
CA GLU A 111 14.90 7.94 -11.60
C GLU A 111 15.51 7.97 -10.20
N SER A 112 14.67 8.15 -9.18
CA SER A 112 15.10 8.22 -7.78
C SER A 112 15.17 6.84 -7.09
N GLN A 113 14.65 5.79 -7.72
CA GLN A 113 14.47 4.45 -7.14
C GLN A 113 13.61 4.44 -5.87
N THR A 114 12.73 5.42 -5.71
CA THR A 114 11.91 5.60 -4.50
C THR A 114 10.46 5.17 -4.69
N VAL A 115 9.81 4.88 -3.57
CA VAL A 115 8.41 4.45 -3.51
C VAL A 115 7.57 5.51 -2.79
N LYS A 116 6.44 5.88 -3.39
CA LYS A 116 5.48 6.85 -2.84
C LYS A 116 4.04 6.44 -3.10
N PHE A 117 3.07 7.04 -2.40
CA PHE A 117 1.68 6.89 -2.80
C PHE A 117 1.46 7.50 -4.18
N SER A 118 0.76 6.78 -5.05
CA SER A 118 0.41 7.23 -6.41
C SER A 118 -0.39 8.53 -6.42
N HIS A 119 -1.14 8.81 -5.35
CA HIS A 119 -1.85 10.05 -5.18
C HIS A 119 -2.10 10.37 -3.70
N TYR A 120 -2.15 11.65 -3.35
CA TYR A 120 -2.36 12.08 -1.96
C TYR A 120 -3.69 11.59 -1.35
N THR A 121 -4.69 11.27 -2.17
CA THR A 121 -5.99 10.75 -1.70
C THR A 121 -5.91 9.31 -1.21
N VAL A 122 -4.88 8.54 -1.60
CA VAL A 122 -4.63 7.20 -1.03
C VAL A 122 -4.33 7.33 0.47
N GLN A 123 -3.44 8.26 0.82
CA GLN A 123 -3.13 8.59 2.20
C GLN A 123 -4.37 9.10 2.96
N GLN A 124 -5.18 9.97 2.35
CA GLN A 124 -6.42 10.46 2.98
C GLN A 124 -7.39 9.32 3.28
N TYR A 125 -7.56 8.38 2.34
CA TYR A 125 -8.42 7.22 2.51
C TYR A 125 -7.92 6.28 3.63
N LEU A 126 -6.61 6.00 3.68
CA LEU A 126 -6.00 5.21 4.76
C LEU A 126 -6.22 5.83 6.14
N LEU A 127 -6.18 7.17 6.23
CA LEU A 127 -6.32 7.93 7.47
C LEU A 127 -7.77 8.26 7.84
N SER A 128 -8.75 8.12 6.94
CA SER A 128 -10.12 8.57 7.17
C SER A 128 -10.98 7.60 7.98
N HIS A 129 -10.41 6.51 8.50
CA HIS A 129 -11.13 5.38 9.15
C HIS A 129 -12.17 4.69 8.25
N LEU A 130 -12.25 5.05 6.97
CA LEU A 130 -13.24 4.56 6.02
C LEU A 130 -12.80 3.26 5.34
N SER A 131 -11.54 2.83 5.51
CA SER A 131 -11.02 1.61 4.88
C SER A 131 -11.95 0.43 5.17
N ALA A 132 -12.55 -0.21 4.17
CA ALA A 132 -13.44 -1.35 4.41
C ALA A 132 -12.74 -2.53 5.11
N ARG A 133 -11.43 -2.71 4.85
CA ARG A 133 -10.57 -3.73 5.47
C ARG A 133 -9.89 -3.24 6.74
N LYS A 134 -9.99 -4.03 7.81
CA LYS A 134 -9.51 -3.68 9.16
C LYS A 134 -7.98 -3.58 9.23
N GLU A 135 -7.29 -4.37 8.43
CA GLU A 135 -5.83 -4.49 8.38
C GLU A 135 -5.15 -3.22 7.83
N PHE A 136 -5.92 -2.39 7.13
CA PHE A 136 -5.50 -1.08 6.63
C PHE A 136 -6.11 0.09 7.40
N ARG A 137 -6.79 -0.18 8.53
CA ARG A 137 -7.28 0.86 9.45
C ARG A 137 -6.20 1.15 10.49
N PHE A 138 -5.52 2.26 10.32
CA PHE A 138 -4.57 2.75 11.31
C PHE A 138 -4.54 4.28 11.30
N THR A 139 -4.25 4.88 12.44
CA THR A 139 -4.00 6.32 12.50
C THR A 139 -2.56 6.63 12.14
N LYS A 140 -2.27 7.91 11.85
CA LYS A 140 -0.89 8.38 11.70
C LYS A 140 -0.05 8.09 12.95
N ARG A 141 -0.66 8.17 14.14
CA ARG A 141 0.00 7.84 15.41
C ARG A 141 0.38 6.36 15.47
N ASP A 142 -0.55 5.47 15.12
CA ASP A 142 -0.29 4.03 15.11
C ASP A 142 0.84 3.67 14.14
N ALA A 143 0.81 4.26 12.93
CA ALA A 143 1.87 4.06 11.94
C ALA A 143 3.24 4.54 12.43
N ASN A 144 3.30 5.73 13.04
CA ASN A 144 4.54 6.28 13.62
C ASN A 144 5.06 5.40 14.76
N ASN A 145 4.18 4.94 15.65
CA ASN A 145 4.56 4.08 16.77
C ASN A 145 5.11 2.74 16.27
N THR A 146 4.40 2.06 15.36
CA THR A 146 4.87 0.79 14.76
C THR A 146 6.26 0.94 14.14
N ILE A 147 6.52 2.03 13.42
CA ILE A 147 7.83 2.26 12.80
C ILE A 147 8.89 2.60 13.82
N GLY A 148 8.56 3.37 14.85
CA GLY A 148 9.48 3.62 15.97
C GLY A 148 9.92 2.33 16.64
N GLU A 149 8.99 1.42 16.90
CA GLU A 149 9.27 0.09 17.46
C GLU A 149 10.15 -0.73 16.52
N LEU A 150 9.81 -0.83 15.23
CA LEU A 150 10.63 -1.55 14.24
C LEU A 150 12.05 -0.97 14.11
N CYS A 151 12.21 0.35 14.14
CA CYS A 151 13.54 0.98 14.14
C CYS A 151 14.35 0.57 15.38
N VAL A 152 13.73 0.56 16.56
CA VAL A 152 14.39 0.13 17.80
C VAL A 152 14.76 -1.35 17.74
N THR A 153 13.85 -2.21 17.27
CA THR A 153 14.12 -3.63 17.04
C THR A 153 15.31 -3.84 16.11
N TYR A 154 15.35 -3.16 14.96
CA TYR A 154 16.47 -3.24 14.01
C TYR A 154 17.81 -2.84 14.65
N LEU A 155 17.82 -1.74 15.43
CA LEU A 155 19.02 -1.28 16.13
C LEU A 155 19.45 -2.20 17.28
N SER A 156 18.56 -3.09 17.72
CA SER A 156 18.81 -4.03 18.81
C SER A 156 19.18 -5.43 18.30
N PHE A 157 19.26 -5.63 16.99
CA PHE A 157 19.71 -6.90 16.42
C PHE A 157 21.16 -7.19 16.79
N SER A 158 21.41 -8.42 17.23
CA SER A 158 22.73 -8.90 17.63
C SER A 158 23.73 -8.99 16.48
N ASP A 159 23.29 -8.79 15.23
CA ASP A 159 24.14 -8.82 14.03
C ASP A 159 25.06 -7.59 13.90
N PHE A 160 24.84 -6.55 14.71
CA PHE A 160 25.65 -5.33 14.75
C PHE A 160 26.63 -5.27 15.94
N GLU A 161 26.73 -6.34 16.73
CA GLU A 161 27.79 -6.57 17.74
C GLU A 161 28.93 -7.43 17.19
#